data_AF-A0A432FC11-F1
#
_entry.id   AF-A0A432FC11-F1
#
_cell.length_a   1.000
_cell.length_b   1.000
_cell.length_c   1.000
_cell.angle_alpha   90.00
_cell.angle_beta   90.00
_cell.angle_gamma   90.00
#
_symmetry.space_group_name_H-M   'P 1'
#
loop_
_entity.id
_entity.type
_entity.pdbx_description
1 polymer ?
#
loop_
_entity_poly.entity_id
_entity_poly.type
_entity_poly.pdbx_seq_one_letter_code
_entity_poly.pdbx_strand_id
1 'polypeptide(L)'
;MQFGCAKPTQNEAVETGMRGEIRLAKQPAAPSQAVFEVDLPKALAGGLANSGELEPADWEKAFHIHAETAEGLGWRELPPVQGSYRVTNNRLVFEPLFPLQAGVNYHAVFEPAKASRLLGGETGGRLVERSFSDVIEATLRIEKPRAKPATIVSQVYPTENSLPENLLKFYLHFSAPMSQGNVYKYIHLLNSSDEKIELPFLEVDEELWNPEGTRLTVLFDPGRIKKGLLPREQDGPVLQEGQSYTLKIDATWPDAAGAPLKEGFTKKIIVTAPDVEMPSPARWKITAPNAGSTNPLTLDFPESLDHALLQRLLWIEDAGKHVVEGQVRIGNVERQWAFVPNQAWKDGDYRVVIGTGLEDLAGNNVARPFEVDRVQRPDDEFVPDYVTLEFKIGN
;
A
#
# COMPACT_ATOMS: atom_id res chain seq x y z
N MET A 1 21.39 -9.36 12.60
CA MET A 1 21.38 -10.03 13.91
C MET A 1 21.59 -8.97 14.96
N GLN A 2 20.55 -8.63 15.71
CA GLN A 2 20.67 -7.84 16.92
C GLN A 2 19.42 -8.19 17.73
N PHE A 3 19.57 -9.11 18.68
CA PHE A 3 18.52 -9.43 19.64
C PHE A 3 18.65 -8.41 20.76
N GLY A 4 17.54 -7.77 21.12
CA GLY A 4 17.53 -6.76 22.18
C GLY A 4 17.86 -7.40 23.53
N CYS A 5 18.99 -7.01 24.12
CA CYS A 5 19.21 -7.16 25.55
C CYS A 5 18.78 -5.86 26.22
N ALA A 6 17.81 -5.92 27.13
CA ALA A 6 17.57 -4.82 28.06
C ALA A 6 18.67 -4.87 29.14
N LYS A 7 19.50 -3.82 29.25
CA LYS A 7 20.44 -3.65 30.37
C LYS A 7 19.70 -3.04 31.58
N PRO A 8 19.88 -3.56 32.80
CA PRO A 8 19.59 -2.80 34.00
C PRO A 8 20.72 -1.80 34.27
N THR A 9 20.33 -0.63 34.78
CA THR A 9 21.20 0.43 35.26
C THR A 9 22.19 -0.11 36.30
N GLN A 10 23.49 0.09 36.06
CA GLN A 10 24.55 -0.30 36.99
C GLN A 10 24.55 0.60 38.23
N ASN A 11 24.32 0.02 39.40
CA ASN A 11 25.22 0.20 40.54
C ASN A 11 25.08 -0.97 41.52
N GLU A 12 26.24 -1.41 42.01
CA GLU A 12 26.48 -2.40 43.08
C GLU A 12 26.23 -3.88 42.75
N ALA A 13 27.30 -4.53 42.30
CA ALA A 13 27.49 -5.97 42.49
C ALA A 13 27.98 -6.21 43.92
N VAL A 14 27.34 -7.13 44.64
CA VAL A 14 27.93 -8.16 45.53
C VAL A 14 26.79 -9.07 46.04
N GLU A 15 26.96 -10.38 45.81
CA GLU A 15 26.27 -11.51 46.46
C GLU A 15 24.75 -11.46 46.64
N THR A 16 24.00 -11.98 45.65
CA THR A 16 22.74 -12.76 45.84
C THR A 16 22.29 -13.33 44.49
N GLY A 17 21.65 -14.50 44.49
CA GLY A 17 21.46 -15.37 43.31
C GLY A 17 20.78 -14.75 42.09
N MET A 18 21.12 -15.29 40.90
CA MET A 18 20.47 -14.98 39.61
C MET A 18 18.94 -14.85 39.75
N ARG A 19 18.40 -13.66 39.44
CA ARG A 19 16.99 -13.48 39.05
C ARG A 19 16.80 -14.22 37.73
N GLY A 20 15.82 -15.13 37.66
CA GLY A 20 15.53 -15.86 36.42
C GLY A 20 15.14 -14.89 35.30
N GLU A 21 15.74 -15.03 34.11
CA GLU A 21 15.42 -14.23 32.94
C GLU A 21 14.70 -15.12 31.92
N ILE A 22 13.58 -14.63 31.37
CA ILE A 22 12.87 -15.29 30.26
C ILE A 22 13.38 -14.68 28.95
N ARG A 23 13.73 -15.53 27.99
CA ARG A 23 14.25 -15.11 26.67
C ARG A 23 13.69 -15.95 25.54
N LEU A 24 13.70 -15.38 24.34
CA LEU A 24 13.41 -16.09 23.10
C LEU A 24 14.73 -16.57 22.47
N ALA A 25 14.88 -17.88 22.29
CA ALA A 25 16.06 -18.49 21.68
C ALA A 25 15.71 -19.15 20.34
N LYS A 26 16.66 -19.16 19.40
CA LYS A 26 16.54 -19.91 18.14
C LYS A 26 16.97 -21.35 18.36
N GLN A 27 16.20 -22.31 17.85
CA GLN A 27 16.60 -23.71 17.90
C GLN A 27 17.75 -23.96 16.89
N PRO A 28 18.91 -24.49 17.31
CA PRO A 28 20.05 -24.70 16.41
C PRO A 28 19.77 -25.69 15.27
N ALA A 29 18.91 -26.68 15.52
CA ALA A 29 18.54 -27.72 14.56
C ALA A 29 17.40 -27.29 13.62
N ALA A 30 16.63 -26.24 13.96
CA ALA A 30 15.50 -25.74 13.19
C ALA A 30 15.40 -24.21 13.37
N PRO A 31 16.13 -23.40 12.58
CA PRO A 31 16.22 -21.95 12.78
C PRO A 31 14.91 -21.19 12.54
N SER A 32 13.88 -21.85 11.99
CA SER A 32 12.50 -21.36 11.87
C SER A 32 11.65 -21.61 13.12
N GLN A 33 12.13 -22.39 14.08
CA GLN A 33 11.49 -22.64 15.36
C GLN A 33 12.22 -21.86 16.46
N ALA A 34 11.48 -20.99 17.14
CA ALA A 34 11.95 -20.26 18.30
C ALA A 34 11.31 -20.85 19.55
N VAL A 35 12.08 -20.91 20.63
CA VAL A 35 11.71 -21.51 21.91
C VAL A 35 11.81 -20.45 23.01
N PHE A 36 11.03 -20.64 24.08
CA PHE A 36 11.13 -19.79 25.26
C PHE A 36 12.01 -20.47 26.28
N GLU A 37 13.03 -19.78 26.78
CA GLU A 37 13.91 -20.27 27.83
C GLU A 37 13.74 -19.42 29.08
N VAL A 38 13.69 -20.05 30.25
CA VAL A 38 13.81 -19.36 31.54
C VAL A 38 14.92 -19.99 32.38
N ASP A 39 15.77 -19.16 32.98
CA ASP A 39 16.82 -19.62 33.88
C ASP A 39 16.25 -20.13 35.20
N LEU A 40 16.68 -21.34 35.58
CA LEU A 40 16.31 -21.97 36.84
C LEU A 40 17.43 -21.80 37.87
N PRO A 41 17.11 -21.50 39.14
CA PRO A 41 18.06 -21.61 40.23
C PRO A 41 18.68 -23.02 40.28
N LYS A 42 20.00 -23.13 40.53
CA LYS A 42 20.72 -24.43 40.54
C LYS A 42 20.04 -25.50 41.41
N ALA A 43 19.48 -25.11 42.56
CA ALA A 43 18.78 -26.02 43.46
C ALA A 43 17.49 -26.57 42.83
N LEU A 44 16.73 -25.73 42.12
CA LEU A 44 15.51 -26.12 41.43
C LEU A 44 15.84 -27.00 40.21
N ALA A 45 16.82 -26.60 39.40
CA ALA A 45 17.29 -27.38 38.25
C ALA A 45 17.79 -28.79 38.65
N GLY A 46 18.56 -28.88 39.73
CA GLY A 46 19.08 -30.15 40.24
C GLY A 46 17.98 -31.05 40.82
N GLY A 47 16.95 -30.49 41.45
CA GLY A 47 15.78 -31.27 41.87
C GLY A 47 15.00 -31.82 40.68
N LEU A 48 14.77 -30.99 39.66
CA LEU A 48 13.92 -31.31 38.51
C LEU A 48 14.58 -32.32 37.56
N ALA A 49 15.91 -32.33 37.48
CA ALA A 49 16.67 -33.34 36.74
C ALA A 49 16.59 -34.73 37.39
N ASN A 50 16.23 -34.80 38.68
CA ASN A 50 16.14 -36.04 39.45
C ASN A 50 14.68 -36.50 39.69
N SER A 51 13.68 -35.65 39.42
CA SER A 51 12.27 -36.05 39.36
C SER A 51 12.00 -36.81 38.05
N GLY A 52 11.10 -37.79 38.07
CA GLY A 52 10.67 -38.50 36.86
C GLY A 52 10.06 -37.58 35.80
N GLU A 53 9.71 -38.11 34.63
CA GLU A 53 9.05 -37.32 33.57
C GLU A 53 7.77 -36.67 34.11
N LEU A 54 7.76 -35.34 34.15
CA LEU A 54 6.60 -34.53 34.53
C LEU A 54 5.72 -34.31 33.30
N GLU A 55 4.40 -34.42 33.48
CA GLU A 55 3.44 -34.18 32.42
C GLU A 55 3.41 -32.70 32.01
N PRO A 56 3.18 -32.36 30.73
CA PRO A 56 3.12 -30.97 30.26
C PRO A 56 2.12 -30.08 31.03
N ALA A 57 1.00 -30.65 31.47
CA ALA A 57 -0.04 -29.95 32.23
C ALA A 57 0.44 -29.46 33.62
N ASP A 58 1.49 -30.07 34.18
CA ASP A 58 2.08 -29.65 35.43
C ASP A 58 3.06 -28.49 35.23
N TRP A 59 3.78 -28.49 34.11
CA TRP A 59 4.62 -27.37 33.70
C TRP A 59 3.82 -26.14 33.31
N GLU A 60 2.68 -26.29 32.64
CA GLU A 60 1.83 -25.18 32.22
C GLU A 60 1.39 -24.29 33.40
N LYS A 61 1.16 -24.89 34.57
CA LYS A 61 0.84 -24.15 35.81
C LYS A 61 1.99 -23.25 36.26
N ALA A 62 3.23 -23.58 35.93
CA ALA A 62 4.43 -22.91 36.40
C ALA A 62 5.13 -22.06 35.33
N PHE A 63 5.02 -22.42 34.04
CA PHE A 63 5.57 -21.68 32.92
C PHE A 63 4.59 -21.73 31.75
N HIS A 64 3.92 -20.61 31.46
CA HIS A 64 2.94 -20.52 30.38
C HIS A 64 3.19 -19.31 29.49
N ILE A 65 2.82 -19.46 28.22
CA ILE A 65 3.03 -18.46 27.18
C ILE A 65 1.67 -18.14 26.57
N HIS A 66 1.30 -16.87 26.45
CA HIS A 66 0.05 -16.44 25.83
C HIS A 66 0.35 -15.63 24.57
N ALA A 67 -0.34 -15.91 23.46
CA ALA A 67 -0.21 -15.15 22.23
C ALA A 67 -1.30 -14.06 22.17
N GLU A 68 -0.91 -12.80 22.03
CA GLU A 68 -1.84 -11.67 21.92
C GLU A 68 -2.42 -11.60 20.50
N THR A 69 -3.43 -12.43 20.22
CA THR A 69 -3.99 -12.62 18.86
C THR A 69 -5.40 -12.06 18.68
N ALA A 70 -6.05 -11.59 19.75
CA ALA A 70 -7.41 -11.07 19.70
C ALA A 70 -7.46 -9.63 20.22
N GLU A 71 -7.99 -8.72 19.40
CA GLU A 71 -8.17 -7.33 19.80
C GLU A 71 -9.27 -7.21 20.87
N GLY A 72 -9.03 -6.39 21.90
CA GLY A 72 -10.01 -6.09 22.94
C GLY A 72 -10.09 -7.09 24.11
N LEU A 73 -9.41 -8.23 24.02
CA LEU A 73 -9.26 -9.19 25.12
C LEU A 73 -7.90 -9.02 25.81
N GLY A 74 -7.89 -9.05 27.14
CA GLY A 74 -6.63 -9.09 27.89
C GLY A 74 -5.90 -10.41 27.62
N TRP A 75 -4.59 -10.37 27.36
CA TRP A 75 -3.81 -11.58 27.03
C TRP A 75 -3.90 -12.70 28.07
N ARG A 76 -4.16 -12.36 29.36
CA ARG A 76 -4.37 -13.32 30.46
C ARG A 76 -5.64 -14.15 30.32
N GLU A 77 -6.60 -13.69 29.51
CA GLU A 77 -7.85 -14.40 29.22
C GLU A 77 -7.71 -15.35 28.02
N LEU A 78 -6.63 -15.19 27.24
CA LEU A 78 -6.34 -16.06 26.10
C LEU A 78 -5.79 -17.39 26.59
N PRO A 79 -6.09 -18.52 25.92
CA PRO A 79 -5.50 -19.80 26.30
C PRO A 79 -3.97 -19.79 26.12
N PRO A 80 -3.23 -20.56 26.93
CA PRO A 80 -1.79 -20.70 26.74
C PRO A 80 -1.48 -21.43 25.44
N VAL A 81 -0.39 -21.01 24.80
CA VAL A 81 0.21 -21.64 23.63
C VAL A 81 0.53 -23.08 23.99
N GLN A 82 0.12 -24.00 23.14
CA GLN A 82 0.41 -25.43 23.30
C GLN A 82 1.85 -25.73 22.91
N GLY A 83 2.50 -26.63 23.64
CA GLY A 83 3.89 -26.99 23.40
C GLY A 83 4.40 -28.07 24.34
N SER A 84 5.71 -28.25 24.34
CA SER A 84 6.40 -29.22 25.19
C SER A 84 7.46 -28.54 26.05
N TYR A 85 7.79 -29.17 27.18
CA TYR A 85 8.74 -28.64 28.15
C TYR A 85 9.95 -29.55 28.26
N ARG A 86 11.14 -28.96 28.42
CA ARG A 86 12.37 -29.70 28.68
C ARG A 86 13.25 -28.92 29.64
N VAL A 87 13.80 -29.60 30.64
CA VAL A 87 14.85 -29.03 31.50
C VAL A 87 16.21 -29.43 30.95
N THR A 88 17.07 -28.46 30.65
CA THR A 88 18.44 -28.69 30.18
C THR A 88 19.36 -27.58 30.64
N ASN A 89 20.56 -27.91 31.12
CA ASN A 89 21.58 -26.92 31.51
C ASN A 89 21.04 -25.80 32.42
N ASN A 90 20.29 -26.16 33.46
CA ASN A 90 19.63 -25.25 34.40
C ASN A 90 18.65 -24.25 33.75
N ARG A 91 18.07 -24.61 32.61
CA ARG A 91 17.01 -23.85 31.94
C ARG A 91 15.79 -24.73 31.76
N LEU A 92 14.62 -24.14 31.95
CA LEU A 92 13.37 -24.68 31.43
C LEU A 92 13.15 -24.12 30.04
N VAL A 93 13.03 -25.01 29.06
CA VAL A 93 12.78 -24.69 27.66
C VAL A 93 11.35 -25.09 27.34
N PHE A 94 10.56 -24.15 26.84
CA PHE A 94 9.25 -24.40 26.25
C PHE A 94 9.36 -24.33 24.73
N GLU A 95 9.03 -25.43 24.06
CA GLU A 95 8.99 -25.56 22.61
C GLU A 95 7.53 -25.51 22.14
N PRO A 96 7.10 -24.42 21.47
CA PRO A 96 5.74 -24.30 20.93
C PRO A 96 5.43 -25.42 19.92
N LEU A 97 4.20 -25.93 19.93
CA LEU A 97 3.73 -26.95 19.00
C LEU A 97 3.67 -26.42 17.55
N PHE A 98 3.35 -25.14 17.39
CA PHE A 98 3.32 -24.45 16.10
C PHE A 98 4.36 -23.33 16.07
N PRO A 99 4.96 -23.05 14.89
CA PRO A 99 5.90 -21.93 14.74
C PRO A 99 5.28 -20.60 15.19
N LEU A 100 6.07 -19.81 15.92
CA LEU A 100 5.64 -18.47 16.34
C LEU A 100 5.50 -17.54 15.14
N GLN A 101 4.47 -16.71 15.17
CA GLN A 101 4.17 -15.75 14.12
C GLN A 101 4.96 -14.46 14.33
N ALA A 102 5.64 -13.99 13.27
CA ALA A 102 6.32 -12.71 13.32
C ALA A 102 5.29 -11.57 13.46
N GLY A 103 5.58 -10.64 14.37
CA GLY A 103 4.71 -9.50 14.66
C GLY A 103 3.71 -9.70 15.81
N VAL A 104 3.54 -10.92 16.33
CA VAL A 104 2.68 -11.22 17.48
C VAL A 104 3.46 -11.03 18.77
N ASN A 105 2.83 -10.40 19.77
CA ASN A 105 3.37 -10.34 21.13
C ASN A 105 3.06 -11.64 21.87
N TYR A 106 4.06 -12.23 22.50
CA TYR A 106 3.94 -13.41 23.34
C TYR A 106 4.28 -13.04 24.78
N HIS A 107 3.34 -13.24 25.69
CA HIS A 107 3.47 -12.97 27.12
C HIS A 107 3.85 -14.27 27.83
N ALA A 108 5.10 -14.39 28.23
CA ALA A 108 5.63 -15.54 28.94
C ALA A 108 5.69 -15.26 30.44
N VAL A 109 5.15 -16.18 31.24
CA VAL A 109 5.01 -16.04 32.69
C VAL A 109 5.61 -17.27 33.34
N PHE A 110 6.61 -17.06 34.21
CA PHE A 110 7.21 -18.09 35.03
C PHE A 110 6.94 -17.83 36.52
N GLU A 111 6.44 -18.86 37.20
CA GLU A 111 6.09 -18.85 38.62
C GLU A 111 6.99 -19.83 39.40
N PRO A 112 8.16 -19.38 39.89
CA PRO A 112 9.14 -20.23 40.58
C PRO A 112 8.57 -21.00 41.77
N ALA A 113 7.64 -20.39 42.51
CA ALA A 113 6.98 -21.02 43.66
C ALA A 113 6.12 -22.22 43.23
N LYS A 114 5.43 -22.14 42.07
CA LYS A 114 4.67 -23.26 41.51
C LYS A 114 5.60 -24.34 40.96
N ALA A 115 6.67 -23.95 40.26
CA ALA A 115 7.70 -24.88 39.78
C ALA A 115 8.34 -25.68 40.93
N SER A 116 8.61 -25.04 42.07
CA SER A 116 9.21 -25.69 43.25
C SER A 116 8.29 -26.75 43.88
N ARG A 117 6.96 -26.60 43.76
CA ARG A 117 6.00 -27.59 44.25
C ARG A 117 5.94 -28.85 43.39
N LEU A 118 6.39 -28.79 42.12
CA LEU A 118 6.45 -29.94 41.22
C LEU A 118 7.50 -30.97 41.65
N LEU A 119 8.44 -30.60 42.52
CA LEU A 119 9.51 -31.47 43.03
C LEU A 119 9.04 -32.53 44.05
N GLY A 120 7.77 -32.55 44.43
CA GLY A 120 7.10 -33.64 45.15
C GLY A 120 7.96 -34.39 46.16
N GLY A 121 8.13 -33.86 47.36
CA GLY A 121 8.77 -34.61 48.44
C GLY A 121 8.62 -33.95 49.81
N GLU A 122 8.01 -34.66 50.75
CA GLU A 122 8.26 -34.51 52.18
C GLU A 122 9.73 -34.86 52.49
N THR A 123 10.68 -34.04 52.04
CA THR A 123 12.02 -34.05 52.63
C THR A 123 11.94 -33.22 53.89
N GLY A 124 11.94 -33.91 55.03
CA GLY A 124 11.80 -33.34 56.37
C GLY A 124 12.45 -31.97 56.54
N GLY A 125 11.61 -30.98 56.85
CA GLY A 125 11.97 -29.79 57.62
C GLY A 125 13.06 -28.87 57.08
N ARG A 126 13.49 -28.98 55.81
CA ARG A 126 14.52 -28.08 55.27
C ARG A 126 14.44 -27.82 53.76
N LEU A 127 13.24 -27.61 53.23
CA LEU A 127 13.09 -26.89 51.97
C LEU A 127 13.09 -25.39 52.28
N VAL A 128 14.28 -24.82 52.11
CA VAL A 128 14.59 -23.42 51.94
C VAL A 128 13.35 -22.57 51.60
N GLU A 129 12.71 -22.00 52.62
CA GLU A 129 11.98 -20.73 52.51
C GLU A 129 12.99 -19.65 52.12
N ARG A 130 13.45 -19.66 50.87
CA ARG A 130 14.00 -18.47 50.25
C ARG A 130 12.93 -18.01 49.28
N SER A 131 12.42 -16.83 49.56
CA SER A 131 11.42 -16.10 48.80
C SER A 131 11.77 -16.10 47.30
N PHE A 132 11.32 -17.11 46.57
CA PHE A 132 11.15 -17.03 45.14
C PHE A 132 9.71 -16.52 44.89
N SER A 133 9.37 -15.34 45.41
CA SER A 133 7.99 -14.80 45.32
C SER A 133 7.69 -14.08 44.02
N ASP A 134 8.73 -13.63 43.32
CA ASP A 134 8.53 -12.75 42.18
C ASP A 134 8.18 -13.60 40.95
N VAL A 135 6.93 -13.47 40.48
CA VAL A 135 6.52 -13.93 39.15
C VAL A 135 7.40 -13.22 38.13
N ILE A 136 7.99 -14.00 37.22
CA ILE A 136 8.85 -13.48 36.17
C ILE A 136 7.98 -13.40 34.92
N GLU A 137 7.74 -12.20 34.42
CA GLU A 137 6.99 -11.96 33.19
C GLU A 137 7.89 -11.34 32.13
N ALA A 138 7.71 -11.76 30.88
CA ALA A 138 8.36 -11.14 29.73
C ALA A 138 7.42 -11.11 28.53
N THR A 139 7.34 -9.96 27.87
CA THR A 139 6.69 -9.82 26.57
C THR A 139 7.76 -9.92 25.48
N LEU A 140 7.65 -10.94 24.63
CA LEU A 140 8.62 -11.31 23.61
C LEU A 140 7.95 -11.35 22.24
N ARG A 141 8.67 -10.97 21.18
CA ARG A 141 8.14 -10.91 19.81
C ARG A 141 9.21 -11.31 18.81
N ILE A 142 8.82 -12.09 17.80
CA ILE A 142 9.65 -12.25 16.59
C ILE A 142 9.37 -11.05 15.70
N GLU A 143 10.36 -10.19 15.50
CA GLU A 143 10.17 -9.08 14.57
C GLU A 143 10.00 -9.57 13.14
N LYS A 144 8.97 -9.07 12.45
CA LYS A 144 8.84 -9.26 11.01
C LYS A 144 10.05 -8.60 10.37
N PRO A 145 10.82 -9.29 9.51
CA PRO A 145 11.91 -8.66 8.79
C PRO A 145 11.36 -7.42 8.09
N ARG A 146 11.96 -6.25 8.36
CA ARG A 146 11.53 -5.02 7.71
C ARG A 146 11.72 -5.19 6.20
N ALA A 147 10.61 -5.29 5.48
CA ALA A 147 10.65 -5.33 4.03
C ALA A 147 11.40 -4.09 3.54
N LYS A 148 12.36 -4.29 2.64
CA LYS A 148 13.15 -3.18 2.11
C LYS A 148 12.23 -2.29 1.28
N PRO A 149 12.27 -0.96 1.45
CA PRO A 149 11.53 -0.03 0.61
C PRO A 149 11.98 -0.17 -0.85
N ALA A 150 11.12 -0.75 -1.69
CA ALA A 150 11.41 -1.00 -3.11
C ALA A 150 10.34 -0.38 -4.02
N THR A 151 9.13 -0.20 -3.51
CA THR A 151 8.00 0.40 -4.22
C THR A 151 8.25 1.88 -4.49
N ILE A 152 8.04 2.32 -5.73
CA ILE A 152 8.17 3.73 -6.15
C ILE A 152 6.87 4.22 -6.78
N VAL A 153 6.67 5.54 -6.78
CA VAL A 153 5.76 6.20 -7.72
C VAL A 153 6.42 6.12 -9.09
N SER A 154 5.89 5.27 -9.97
CA SER A 154 6.46 5.02 -11.28
C SER A 154 6.08 6.10 -12.29
N GLN A 155 4.89 6.69 -12.15
CA GLN A 155 4.42 7.78 -13.01
C GLN A 155 3.26 8.55 -12.38
N VAL A 156 3.13 9.83 -12.72
CA VAL A 156 1.94 10.63 -12.42
C VAL A 156 1.42 11.24 -13.72
N TYR A 157 0.13 11.03 -14.01
CA TYR A 157 -0.57 11.67 -15.11
C TYR A 157 -1.54 12.73 -14.59
N PRO A 158 -1.68 13.86 -15.28
CA PRO A 158 -1.02 14.20 -16.55
C PRO A 158 0.49 14.40 -16.40
N THR A 159 1.26 14.02 -17.41
CA THR A 159 2.73 14.11 -17.39
C THR A 159 3.16 15.58 -17.43
N GLU A 160 2.37 16.46 -18.07
CA GLU A 160 2.65 17.89 -18.21
C GLU A 160 2.68 18.62 -16.87
N ASN A 161 3.47 19.68 -16.77
CA ASN A 161 3.51 20.52 -15.58
C ASN A 161 2.66 21.80 -15.72
N SER A 162 2.31 22.21 -16.94
CA SER A 162 1.33 23.25 -17.20
C SER A 162 -0.06 22.62 -17.25
N LEU A 163 -0.91 22.92 -16.28
CA LEU A 163 -2.21 22.28 -16.10
C LEU A 163 -3.31 23.34 -15.97
N PRO A 164 -4.53 23.09 -16.49
CA PRO A 164 -5.61 24.06 -16.42
C PRO A 164 -6.12 24.23 -14.98
N GLU A 165 -6.67 25.41 -14.67
CA GLU A 165 -7.28 25.72 -13.37
C GLU A 165 -8.33 24.68 -12.94
N ASN A 166 -9.08 24.17 -13.91
CA ASN A 166 -10.15 23.19 -13.73
C ASN A 166 -9.72 21.75 -14.05
N LEU A 167 -8.43 21.42 -13.86
CA LEU A 167 -7.95 20.03 -13.89
C LEU A 167 -8.82 19.13 -13.02
N LEU A 168 -9.28 18.00 -13.58
CA LEU A 168 -10.17 17.11 -12.84
C LEU A 168 -9.48 16.09 -11.96
N LYS A 169 -8.37 15.52 -12.44
CA LYS A 169 -7.84 14.29 -11.83
C LYS A 169 -6.35 14.09 -12.06
N PHE A 170 -5.75 13.35 -11.14
CA PHE A 170 -4.45 12.69 -11.33
C PHE A 170 -4.62 11.17 -11.39
N TYR A 171 -3.75 10.51 -12.16
CA TYR A 171 -3.49 9.08 -12.01
C TYR A 171 -2.11 8.90 -11.38
N LEU A 172 -2.05 8.26 -10.22
CA LEU A 172 -0.80 7.92 -9.54
C LEU A 172 -0.50 6.45 -9.80
N HIS A 173 0.59 6.17 -10.51
CA HIS A 173 1.05 4.82 -10.80
C HIS A 173 2.18 4.43 -9.85
N PHE A 174 2.15 3.19 -9.38
CA PHE A 174 3.13 2.60 -8.47
C PHE A 174 3.75 1.35 -9.09
N SER A 175 4.99 1.04 -8.71
CA SER A 175 5.68 -0.17 -9.18
C SER A 175 5.19 -1.47 -8.54
N ALA A 176 4.39 -1.39 -7.48
CA ALA A 176 3.81 -2.53 -6.76
C ALA A 176 2.50 -2.08 -6.06
N PRO A 177 1.62 -3.03 -5.64
CA PRO A 177 0.35 -2.69 -5.00
C PRO A 177 0.54 -1.89 -3.70
N MET A 178 -0.27 -0.85 -3.50
CA MET A 178 -0.20 0.03 -2.34
C MET A 178 -1.18 -0.34 -1.22
N SER A 179 -0.92 0.12 0.01
CA SER A 179 -1.91 0.04 1.08
C SER A 179 -3.08 0.99 0.81
N GLN A 180 -4.30 0.56 1.13
CA GLN A 180 -5.56 1.27 0.84
C GLN A 180 -6.28 1.71 2.13
N GLY A 181 -7.24 2.62 2.01
CA GLY A 181 -8.18 3.07 3.05
C GLY A 181 -7.80 4.37 3.77
N ASN A 182 -6.70 5.03 3.40
CA ASN A 182 -6.22 6.30 3.98
C ASN A 182 -5.31 7.08 3.00
N VAL A 183 -5.58 7.04 1.69
CA VAL A 183 -4.68 7.62 0.66
C VAL A 183 -4.38 9.10 0.88
N TYR A 184 -5.38 9.90 1.27
CA TYR A 184 -5.28 11.36 1.39
C TYR A 184 -4.38 11.83 2.55
N LYS A 185 -4.02 10.93 3.47
CA LYS A 185 -2.99 11.18 4.47
C LYS A 185 -1.60 11.39 3.86
N TYR A 186 -1.34 10.77 2.72
CA TYR A 186 -0.02 10.72 2.08
C TYR A 186 0.08 11.58 0.83
N ILE A 187 -1.04 12.14 0.36
CA ILE A 187 -1.12 12.94 -0.86
C ILE A 187 -1.45 14.37 -0.46
N HIS A 188 -0.57 15.31 -0.82
CA HIS A 188 -0.72 16.71 -0.47
C HIS A 188 -0.59 17.58 -1.70
N LEU A 189 -1.33 18.68 -1.73
CA LEU A 189 -1.13 19.77 -2.66
C LEU A 189 -0.61 20.97 -1.87
N LEU A 190 0.52 21.53 -2.28
CA LEU A 190 1.16 22.68 -1.64
C LEU A 190 1.14 23.89 -2.57
N ASN A 191 0.96 25.09 -2.04
CA ASN A 191 1.08 26.33 -2.81
C ASN A 191 2.57 26.73 -3.02
N SER A 192 2.80 27.90 -3.61
CA SER A 192 4.15 28.44 -3.87
C SER A 192 4.94 28.82 -2.60
N SER A 193 4.26 28.93 -1.45
CA SER A 193 4.86 29.17 -0.13
C SER A 193 5.07 27.85 0.66
N ASP A 194 4.91 26.69 0.02
CA ASP A 194 4.94 25.35 0.64
C ASP A 194 3.83 25.12 1.69
N GLU A 195 2.76 25.91 1.68
CA GLU A 195 1.60 25.74 2.56
C GLU A 195 0.62 24.74 1.95
N LYS A 196 0.06 23.86 2.79
CA LYS A 196 -0.90 22.84 2.36
C LYS A 196 -2.22 23.50 1.94
N ILE A 197 -2.72 23.16 0.75
CA ILE A 197 -4.07 23.48 0.33
C ILE A 197 -5.04 22.57 1.12
N GLU A 198 -6.02 23.18 1.77
CA GLU A 198 -7.06 22.45 2.50
C GLU A 198 -8.06 21.83 1.52
N LEU A 199 -8.40 20.56 1.79
CA LEU A 199 -9.38 19.75 1.05
C LEU A 199 -9.34 19.97 -0.48
N PRO A 200 -8.18 19.73 -1.14
CA PRO A 200 -8.05 19.95 -2.58
C PRO A 200 -8.70 18.81 -3.40
N PHE A 201 -8.87 17.64 -2.79
CA PHE A 201 -9.34 16.42 -3.44
C PHE A 201 -10.70 16.00 -2.90
N LEU A 202 -11.46 15.31 -3.75
CA LEU A 202 -12.65 14.60 -3.31
C LEU A 202 -12.23 13.37 -2.52
N GLU A 203 -12.40 13.43 -1.19
CA GLU A 203 -12.14 12.31 -0.30
C GLU A 203 -13.35 11.37 -0.29
N VAL A 204 -13.18 10.16 -0.83
CA VAL A 204 -14.22 9.11 -0.86
C VAL A 204 -13.79 7.91 -0.01
N ASP A 205 -14.77 7.26 0.63
CA ASP A 205 -14.52 6.04 1.40
C ASP A 205 -14.05 4.89 0.50
N GLU A 206 -14.65 4.77 -0.69
CA GLU A 206 -14.26 3.82 -1.73
C GLU A 206 -13.20 4.45 -2.66
N GLU A 207 -11.93 4.30 -2.28
CA GLU A 207 -10.79 4.79 -3.06
C GLU A 207 -10.76 4.21 -4.49
N LEU A 208 -10.44 5.06 -5.47
CA LEU A 208 -10.52 4.73 -6.90
C LEU A 208 -9.27 4.02 -7.43
N TRP A 209 -8.97 2.84 -6.89
CA TRP A 209 -7.89 1.97 -7.34
C TRP A 209 -8.27 1.13 -8.56
N ASN A 210 -7.27 0.79 -9.39
CA ASN A 210 -7.40 -0.36 -10.28
C ASN A 210 -7.41 -1.68 -9.47
N PRO A 211 -7.89 -2.80 -10.05
CA PRO A 211 -7.94 -4.10 -9.35
C PRO A 211 -6.60 -4.57 -8.79
N GLU A 212 -5.49 -4.21 -9.44
CA GLU A 212 -4.14 -4.59 -9.00
C GLU A 212 -3.61 -3.71 -7.86
N GLY A 213 -4.29 -2.61 -7.50
CA GLY A 213 -3.84 -1.67 -6.47
C GLY A 213 -2.56 -0.88 -6.83
N THR A 214 -2.23 -0.80 -8.11
CA THR A 214 -1.01 -0.16 -8.64
C THR A 214 -1.27 1.19 -9.34
N ARG A 215 -2.54 1.57 -9.52
CA ARG A 215 -2.96 2.87 -10.06
C ARG A 215 -4.11 3.42 -9.23
N LEU A 216 -3.88 4.58 -8.61
CA LEU A 216 -4.93 5.35 -7.93
C LEU A 216 -5.40 6.50 -8.82
N THR A 217 -6.71 6.71 -8.88
CA THR A 217 -7.29 7.93 -9.45
C THR A 217 -7.63 8.90 -8.33
N VAL A 218 -7.07 10.10 -8.37
CA VAL A 218 -7.31 11.15 -7.38
C VAL A 218 -8.08 12.26 -8.06
N LEU A 219 -9.31 12.51 -7.64
CA LEU A 219 -10.16 13.57 -8.19
C LEU A 219 -9.97 14.85 -7.38
N PHE A 220 -9.87 15.99 -8.04
CA PHE A 220 -10.08 17.28 -7.40
C PHE A 220 -11.52 17.40 -6.91
N ASP A 221 -11.75 18.15 -5.83
CA ASP A 221 -13.10 18.35 -5.29
C ASP A 221 -14.00 19.03 -6.35
N PRO A 222 -15.04 18.33 -6.88
CA PRO A 222 -15.94 18.90 -7.88
C PRO A 222 -16.65 20.18 -7.40
N GLY A 223 -16.86 20.32 -6.08
CA GLY A 223 -17.45 21.48 -5.43
C GLY A 223 -16.66 22.77 -5.64
N ARG A 224 -15.36 22.65 -5.91
CA ARG A 224 -14.44 23.77 -6.18
C ARG A 224 -14.03 23.87 -7.66
N ILE A 225 -14.44 22.91 -8.49
CA ILE A 225 -14.23 22.95 -9.94
C ILE A 225 -15.40 23.64 -10.65
N LYS A 226 -16.65 23.23 -10.40
CA LYS A 226 -17.80 23.77 -11.14
C LYS A 226 -18.24 25.15 -10.64
N LYS A 227 -18.55 26.04 -11.58
CA LYS A 227 -19.16 27.35 -11.27
C LYS A 227 -20.55 27.17 -10.65
N GLY A 228 -20.96 28.12 -9.80
CA GLY A 228 -22.28 28.13 -9.14
C GLY A 228 -22.44 27.14 -7.97
N LEU A 229 -21.34 26.52 -7.52
CA LEU A 229 -21.32 25.70 -6.32
C LEU A 229 -20.76 26.49 -5.13
N LEU A 230 -21.40 26.36 -3.98
CA LEU A 230 -21.07 27.11 -2.77
C LEU A 230 -19.58 27.01 -2.37
N PRO A 231 -18.91 25.83 -2.40
CA PRO A 231 -17.49 25.75 -2.05
C PRO A 231 -16.60 26.56 -3.00
N ARG A 232 -16.87 26.54 -4.32
CA ARG A 232 -16.13 27.36 -5.29
C ARG A 232 -16.32 28.86 -5.03
N GLU A 233 -17.52 29.28 -4.63
CA GLU A 233 -17.83 30.70 -4.37
C GLU A 233 -17.21 31.21 -3.05
N GLN A 234 -17.10 30.35 -2.05
CA GLN A 234 -16.55 30.70 -0.73
C GLN A 234 -15.03 30.56 -0.67
N ASP A 235 -14.49 29.43 -1.15
CA ASP A 235 -13.09 29.05 -0.97
C ASP A 235 -12.25 29.21 -2.25
N GLY A 236 -12.90 29.58 -3.36
CA GLY A 236 -12.28 29.67 -4.67
C GLY A 236 -11.93 28.31 -5.28
N PRO A 237 -11.34 28.32 -6.48
CA PRO A 237 -10.86 27.11 -7.12
C PRO A 237 -9.68 26.50 -6.35
N VAL A 238 -9.47 25.19 -6.48
CA VAL A 238 -8.34 24.50 -5.82
C VAL A 238 -7.01 24.98 -6.40
N LEU A 239 -6.94 25.07 -7.72
CA LEU A 239 -5.84 25.64 -8.47
C LEU A 239 -6.27 27.03 -8.94
N GLN A 240 -5.36 28.01 -9.00
CA GLN A 240 -5.66 29.37 -9.47
C GLN A 240 -4.76 29.70 -10.66
N GLU A 241 -5.33 30.22 -11.74
CA GLU A 241 -4.57 30.65 -12.93
C GLU A 241 -3.36 31.53 -12.56
N GLY A 242 -2.21 31.25 -13.18
CA GLY A 242 -0.97 32.00 -12.99
C GLY A 242 -0.19 31.63 -11.71
N GLN A 243 -0.76 30.81 -10.82
CA GLN A 243 -0.09 30.35 -9.62
C GLN A 243 0.70 29.05 -9.87
N SER A 244 1.56 28.70 -8.90
CA SER A 244 2.34 27.46 -8.92
C SER A 244 2.05 26.62 -7.69
N TYR A 245 2.01 25.30 -7.88
CA TYR A 245 1.72 24.32 -6.83
C TYR A 245 2.70 23.14 -6.90
N THR A 246 2.76 22.37 -5.81
CA THR A 246 3.48 21.09 -5.77
C THR A 246 2.55 19.99 -5.32
N LEU A 247 2.32 19.00 -6.18
CA LEU A 247 1.75 17.71 -5.75
C LEU A 247 2.87 16.92 -5.06
N LYS A 248 2.64 16.51 -3.82
CA LYS A 248 3.58 15.76 -3.00
C LYS A 248 2.97 14.43 -2.55
N ILE A 249 3.74 13.37 -2.68
CA ILE A 249 3.42 12.02 -2.21
C ILE A 249 4.48 11.61 -1.18
N ASP A 250 4.04 11.30 0.03
CA ASP A 250 4.94 11.04 1.14
C ASP A 250 5.63 9.67 1.04
N ALA A 251 6.94 9.64 1.30
CA ALA A 251 7.74 8.41 1.33
C ALA A 251 7.24 7.39 2.37
N THR A 252 6.49 7.85 3.37
CA THR A 252 5.98 7.02 4.47
C THR A 252 4.76 6.19 4.08
N TRP A 253 4.17 6.41 2.91
CA TRP A 253 3.03 5.63 2.43
C TRP A 253 3.42 4.15 2.27
N PRO A 254 2.77 3.23 3.01
CA PRO A 254 3.08 1.81 2.87
C PRO A 254 2.54 1.19 1.58
N ASP A 255 3.28 0.21 1.07
CA ASP A 255 2.79 -0.75 0.09
C ASP A 255 1.85 -1.77 0.75
N ALA A 256 1.23 -2.64 -0.05
CA ALA A 256 0.31 -3.67 0.43
C ALA A 256 0.97 -4.68 1.41
N ALA A 257 2.30 -4.78 1.43
CA ALA A 257 3.05 -5.61 2.37
C ALA A 257 3.44 -4.87 3.67
N GLY A 258 3.17 -3.56 3.74
CA GLY A 258 3.45 -2.67 4.86
C GLY A 258 4.83 -2.00 4.79
N ALA A 259 5.57 -2.12 3.69
CA ALA A 259 6.85 -1.41 3.52
C ALA A 259 6.60 0.01 2.99
N PRO A 260 7.27 1.05 3.50
CA PRO A 260 7.10 2.39 2.95
C PRO A 260 7.63 2.46 1.50
N LEU A 261 7.21 3.49 0.76
CA LEU A 261 7.83 3.83 -0.52
C LEU A 261 9.34 3.99 -0.36
N LYS A 262 10.08 3.65 -1.42
CA LYS A 262 11.53 3.81 -1.49
C LYS A 262 11.95 5.27 -1.29
N GLU A 263 11.19 6.19 -1.86
CA GLU A 263 11.33 7.64 -1.72
C GLU A 263 9.98 8.32 -1.93
N GLY A 264 9.86 9.58 -1.48
CA GLY A 264 8.69 10.40 -1.75
C GLY A 264 8.74 10.95 -3.18
N PHE A 265 7.61 11.43 -3.67
CA PHE A 265 7.51 11.98 -5.03
C PHE A 265 7.00 13.43 -4.99
N THR A 266 7.50 14.26 -5.88
CA THR A 266 7.02 15.64 -6.06
C THR A 266 6.85 15.97 -7.53
N LYS A 267 5.76 16.68 -7.85
CA LYS A 267 5.49 17.23 -9.18
C LYS A 267 5.13 18.70 -9.05
N LYS A 268 5.90 19.55 -9.74
CA LYS A 268 5.63 20.99 -9.83
C LYS A 268 4.59 21.26 -10.90
N ILE A 269 3.66 22.16 -10.60
CA ILE A 269 2.53 22.53 -11.42
C ILE A 269 2.54 24.04 -11.62
N ILE A 270 2.36 24.49 -12.84
CA ILE A 270 2.07 25.89 -13.21
C ILE A 270 0.65 25.89 -13.76
N VAL A 271 -0.21 26.73 -13.19
CA VAL A 271 -1.63 26.71 -13.54
C VAL A 271 -1.90 27.67 -14.70
N THR A 272 -2.53 27.17 -15.75
CA THR A 272 -3.00 27.95 -16.91
C THR A 272 -4.46 28.32 -16.74
N ALA A 273 -4.99 29.14 -17.67
CA ALA A 273 -6.41 29.42 -17.75
C ALA A 273 -7.25 28.13 -17.74
N PRO A 274 -8.48 28.16 -17.20
CA PRO A 274 -9.39 27.02 -17.26
C PRO A 274 -9.69 26.64 -18.73
N ASP A 275 -9.80 25.34 -18.97
CA ASP A 275 -10.18 24.82 -20.28
C ASP A 275 -11.66 24.45 -20.34
N VAL A 276 -12.36 25.03 -21.31
CA VAL A 276 -13.79 24.83 -21.54
C VAL A 276 -14.09 24.41 -22.97
N GLU A 277 -13.05 24.23 -23.80
CA GLU A 277 -13.21 23.79 -25.18
C GLU A 277 -13.30 22.26 -25.23
N MET A 278 -14.12 21.74 -26.15
CA MET A 278 -14.17 20.29 -26.36
C MET A 278 -13.00 19.83 -27.22
N PRO A 279 -12.45 18.63 -26.95
CA PRO A 279 -11.59 17.95 -27.90
C PRO A 279 -12.28 17.81 -29.25
N SER A 280 -11.61 18.25 -30.33
CA SER A 280 -12.16 18.20 -31.68
C SER A 280 -11.34 17.24 -32.55
N PRO A 281 -11.82 16.01 -32.80
CA PRO A 281 -11.14 15.04 -33.66
C PRO A 281 -10.80 15.53 -35.06
N ALA A 282 -11.61 16.45 -35.60
CA ALA A 282 -11.35 17.06 -36.91
C ALA A 282 -10.05 17.89 -36.96
N ARG A 283 -9.52 18.33 -35.80
CA ARG A 283 -8.24 19.06 -35.69
C ARG A 283 -7.03 18.12 -35.52
N TRP A 284 -7.24 16.81 -35.36
CA TRP A 284 -6.16 15.88 -35.10
C TRP A 284 -5.45 15.47 -36.38
N LYS A 285 -4.15 15.24 -36.28
CA LYS A 285 -3.32 14.89 -37.44
C LYS A 285 -2.98 13.41 -37.42
N ILE A 286 -3.42 12.70 -38.46
CA ILE A 286 -3.05 11.30 -38.70
C ILE A 286 -1.77 11.24 -39.53
N THR A 287 -0.82 10.42 -39.11
CA THR A 287 0.33 10.02 -39.93
C THR A 287 0.23 8.52 -40.21
N ALA A 288 -0.15 8.20 -41.45
CA ALA A 288 -0.29 6.83 -41.91
C ALA A 288 1.07 6.12 -42.07
N PRO A 289 1.17 4.83 -41.67
CA PRO A 289 2.36 4.02 -41.90
C PRO A 289 2.41 3.48 -43.33
N ASN A 290 3.57 2.95 -43.73
CA ASN A 290 3.73 2.30 -45.03
C ASN A 290 3.08 0.91 -45.04
N ALA A 291 2.48 0.54 -46.18
CA ALA A 291 2.02 -0.82 -46.44
C ALA A 291 3.16 -1.84 -46.28
N GLY A 292 2.85 -3.02 -45.76
CA GLY A 292 3.82 -4.09 -45.49
C GLY A 292 4.75 -3.85 -44.30
N SER A 293 4.62 -2.73 -43.58
CA SER A 293 5.39 -2.43 -42.38
C SER A 293 4.60 -2.71 -41.10
N THR A 294 5.30 -2.82 -39.97
CA THR A 294 4.70 -2.75 -38.62
C THR A 294 4.97 -1.40 -37.96
N ASN A 295 5.26 -0.37 -38.77
CA ASN A 295 5.46 0.98 -38.25
C ASN A 295 4.15 1.49 -37.63
N PRO A 296 4.23 2.32 -36.57
CA PRO A 296 3.02 2.80 -35.92
C PRO A 296 2.21 3.74 -36.83
N LEU A 297 0.89 3.66 -36.73
CA LEU A 297 0.02 4.80 -37.03
C LEU A 297 0.16 5.79 -35.87
N THR A 298 0.32 7.09 -36.16
CA THR A 298 0.29 8.12 -35.11
C THR A 298 -0.85 9.10 -35.31
N LEU A 299 -1.39 9.58 -34.19
CA LEU A 299 -2.43 10.59 -34.09
C LEU A 299 -1.92 11.67 -33.13
N ASP A 300 -1.70 12.87 -33.66
CA ASP A 300 -1.23 14.02 -32.89
C ASP A 300 -2.38 14.95 -32.51
N PHE A 301 -2.42 15.34 -31.24
CA PHE A 301 -3.43 16.19 -30.63
C PHE A 301 -2.89 17.61 -30.40
N PRO A 302 -3.73 18.65 -30.46
CA PRO A 302 -3.32 20.03 -30.13
C PRO A 302 -3.05 20.21 -28.62
N GLU A 303 -3.58 19.33 -27.79
CA GLU A 303 -3.56 19.39 -26.32
C GLU A 303 -3.44 17.98 -25.72
N SER A 304 -3.16 17.93 -24.43
CA SER A 304 -2.98 16.69 -23.68
C SER A 304 -4.35 16.11 -23.32
N LEU A 305 -4.59 14.83 -23.62
CA LEU A 305 -5.86 14.16 -23.32
C LEU A 305 -5.73 13.20 -22.11
N ASP A 306 -6.86 12.71 -21.59
CA ASP A 306 -6.86 11.77 -20.47
C ASP A 306 -6.10 10.48 -20.83
N HIS A 307 -4.99 10.24 -20.12
CA HIS A 307 -4.09 9.11 -20.37
C HIS A 307 -4.78 7.75 -20.31
N ALA A 308 -5.68 7.51 -19.35
CA ALA A 308 -6.33 6.22 -19.21
C ALA A 308 -7.38 6.00 -20.31
N LEU A 309 -8.07 7.07 -20.71
CA LEU A 309 -9.07 7.01 -21.78
C LEU A 309 -8.43 6.85 -23.16
N LEU A 310 -7.27 7.46 -23.42
CA LEU A 310 -6.49 7.25 -24.65
C LEU A 310 -6.13 5.77 -24.89
N GLN A 311 -6.00 4.97 -23.83
CA GLN A 311 -5.74 3.52 -23.95
C GLN A 311 -6.99 2.70 -24.27
N ARG A 312 -8.19 3.24 -24.01
CA ARG A 312 -9.45 2.49 -24.00
C ARG A 312 -10.45 2.92 -25.06
N LEU A 313 -10.45 4.19 -25.45
CA LEU A 313 -11.49 4.78 -26.27
C LEU A 313 -11.04 5.05 -27.71
N LEU A 314 -9.82 4.67 -28.07
CA LEU A 314 -9.33 4.72 -29.45
C LEU A 314 -8.94 3.33 -29.92
N TRP A 315 -9.40 2.95 -31.10
CA TRP A 315 -8.99 1.73 -31.79
C TRP A 315 -9.01 1.93 -33.30
N ILE A 316 -8.48 0.95 -34.04
CA ILE A 316 -8.44 0.99 -35.51
C ILE A 316 -9.31 -0.12 -36.05
N GLU A 317 -10.04 0.19 -37.11
CA GLU A 317 -10.79 -0.79 -37.89
C GLU A 317 -10.35 -0.77 -39.36
N ASP A 318 -10.38 -1.95 -39.99
CA ASP A 318 -10.20 -2.10 -41.43
C ASP A 318 -11.47 -1.71 -42.22
N ALA A 319 -11.39 -1.74 -43.55
CA ALA A 319 -12.53 -1.50 -44.44
C ALA A 319 -13.74 -2.42 -44.17
N GLY A 320 -13.51 -3.62 -43.64
CA GLY A 320 -14.54 -4.57 -43.22
C GLY A 320 -15.13 -4.30 -41.84
N LYS A 321 -14.69 -3.23 -41.16
CA LYS A 321 -15.03 -2.87 -39.77
C LYS A 321 -14.49 -3.87 -38.73
N HIS A 322 -13.49 -4.66 -39.07
CA HIS A 322 -12.84 -5.52 -38.09
C HIS A 322 -11.77 -4.73 -37.33
N VAL A 323 -11.73 -4.90 -36.02
CA VAL A 323 -10.70 -4.29 -35.17
C VAL A 323 -9.33 -4.84 -35.55
N VAL A 324 -8.37 -3.93 -35.75
CA VAL A 324 -6.97 -4.27 -35.96
C VAL A 324 -6.33 -4.53 -34.60
N GLU A 325 -5.73 -5.71 -34.44
CA GLU A 325 -5.03 -6.09 -33.21
C GLU A 325 -3.64 -5.44 -33.14
N GLY A 326 -3.30 -4.87 -32.00
CA GLY A 326 -2.04 -4.17 -31.80
C GLY A 326 -1.83 -3.64 -30.39
N GLN A 327 -0.81 -2.81 -30.24
CA GLN A 327 -0.42 -2.18 -28.97
C GLN A 327 -0.49 -0.67 -29.09
N VAL A 328 -1.03 -0.03 -28.06
CA VAL A 328 -1.08 1.43 -27.93
C VAL A 328 0.12 1.93 -27.14
N ARG A 329 0.70 3.04 -27.59
CA ARG A 329 1.69 3.83 -26.86
C ARG A 329 1.21 5.27 -26.83
N ILE A 330 1.24 5.87 -25.65
CA ILE A 330 0.93 7.29 -25.46
C ILE A 330 2.25 8.02 -25.26
N GLY A 331 2.45 9.10 -26.01
CA GLY A 331 3.68 9.86 -26.03
C GLY A 331 3.42 11.35 -26.07
N ASN A 332 4.50 12.12 -26.15
CA ASN A 332 4.48 13.57 -26.24
C ASN A 332 3.58 14.23 -25.17
N VAL A 333 3.72 13.81 -23.92
CA VAL A 333 2.93 14.37 -22.80
C VAL A 333 1.42 14.23 -23.07
N GLU A 334 0.99 13.02 -23.40
CA GLU A 334 -0.40 12.71 -23.77
C GLU A 334 -0.95 13.49 -24.99
N ARG A 335 -0.09 14.17 -25.77
CA ARG A 335 -0.46 14.82 -27.05
C ARG A 335 -0.27 13.92 -28.28
N GLN A 336 0.17 12.68 -28.09
CA GLN A 336 0.32 11.73 -29.19
C GLN A 336 -0.17 10.34 -28.78
N TRP A 337 -1.00 9.75 -29.64
CA TRP A 337 -1.40 8.36 -29.58
C TRP A 337 -0.76 7.61 -30.75
N ALA A 338 -0.07 6.51 -30.46
CA ALA A 338 0.59 5.68 -31.46
C ALA A 338 0.12 4.23 -31.35
N PHE A 339 -0.29 3.65 -32.47
CA PHE A 339 -0.74 2.26 -32.55
C PHE A 339 0.23 1.44 -33.38
N VAL A 340 0.82 0.42 -32.76
CA VAL A 340 1.71 -0.55 -33.42
C VAL A 340 0.90 -1.82 -33.68
N PRO A 341 0.68 -2.21 -34.94
CA PRO A 341 -0.10 -3.42 -35.23
C PRO A 341 0.71 -4.68 -34.90
N ASN A 342 0.02 -5.76 -34.54
CA ASN A 342 0.65 -7.08 -34.33
C ASN A 342 1.09 -7.74 -35.65
N GLN A 343 0.50 -7.33 -36.78
CA GLN A 343 0.82 -7.81 -38.12
C GLN A 343 1.14 -6.63 -39.03
N ALA A 344 1.91 -6.87 -40.09
CA ALA A 344 2.21 -5.85 -41.08
C ALA A 344 0.93 -5.29 -41.71
N TRP A 345 0.89 -3.97 -41.90
CA TRP A 345 -0.25 -3.30 -42.50
C TRP A 345 -0.51 -3.79 -43.92
N LYS A 346 -1.78 -4.03 -44.25
CA LYS A 346 -2.21 -4.30 -45.62
C LYS A 346 -2.57 -2.99 -46.31
N ASP A 347 -2.39 -2.96 -47.62
CA ASP A 347 -2.92 -1.90 -48.46
C ASP A 347 -4.46 -1.84 -48.32
N GLY A 348 -5.01 -0.63 -48.20
CA GLY A 348 -6.45 -0.44 -48.10
C GLY A 348 -6.90 0.76 -47.26
N ASP A 349 -8.23 0.87 -47.13
CA ASP A 349 -8.90 1.89 -46.33
C ASP A 349 -9.04 1.41 -44.88
N TYR A 350 -8.83 2.34 -43.94
CA TYR A 350 -8.92 2.12 -42.51
C TYR A 350 -9.56 3.33 -41.83
N ARG A 351 -9.98 3.14 -40.58
CA ARG A 351 -10.43 4.25 -39.74
C ARG A 351 -9.92 4.13 -38.32
N VAL A 352 -9.61 5.28 -37.73
CA VAL A 352 -9.49 5.42 -36.28
C VAL A 352 -10.89 5.66 -35.75
N VAL A 353 -11.34 4.81 -34.84
CA VAL A 353 -12.60 4.99 -34.13
C VAL A 353 -12.32 5.59 -32.75
N ILE A 354 -13.08 6.61 -32.40
CA ILE A 354 -12.86 7.45 -31.22
C ILE A 354 -14.16 7.50 -30.43
N GLY A 355 -14.19 6.87 -29.26
CA GLY A 355 -15.31 6.95 -28.33
C GLY A 355 -15.54 8.39 -27.89
N THR A 356 -16.78 8.86 -27.94
CA THR A 356 -17.11 10.27 -27.64
C THR A 356 -16.96 10.64 -26.17
N GLY A 357 -16.82 9.65 -25.29
CA GLY A 357 -16.45 9.83 -23.90
C GLY A 357 -14.95 10.12 -23.66
N LEU A 358 -14.12 10.24 -24.70
CA LEU A 358 -12.73 10.67 -24.54
C LEU A 358 -12.69 12.13 -24.07
N GLU A 359 -11.98 12.36 -22.97
CA GLU A 359 -11.88 13.65 -22.28
C GLU A 359 -10.49 14.29 -22.43
N ASP A 360 -10.46 15.62 -22.36
CA ASP A 360 -9.26 16.39 -22.02
C ASP A 360 -8.96 16.34 -20.50
N LEU A 361 -8.01 17.17 -20.04
CA LEU A 361 -7.64 17.25 -18.62
C LEU A 361 -8.69 17.96 -17.74
N ALA A 362 -9.56 18.77 -18.33
CA ALA A 362 -10.63 19.51 -17.67
C ALA A 362 -11.98 18.78 -17.70
N GLY A 363 -12.04 17.61 -18.32
CA GLY A 363 -13.23 16.77 -18.45
C GLY A 363 -14.18 17.15 -19.56
N ASN A 364 -13.80 18.06 -20.45
CA ASN A 364 -14.56 18.26 -21.68
C ASN A 364 -14.33 17.03 -22.55
N ASN A 365 -15.41 16.43 -23.03
CA ASN A 365 -15.32 15.27 -23.90
C ASN A 365 -15.68 15.63 -25.35
N VAL A 366 -15.40 14.71 -26.27
CA VAL A 366 -15.64 14.92 -27.71
C VAL A 366 -17.10 15.27 -28.03
N ALA A 367 -18.05 14.88 -27.17
CA ALA A 367 -19.47 15.15 -27.36
C ALA A 367 -20.00 16.41 -26.65
N ARG A 368 -19.40 16.83 -25.53
CA ARG A 368 -19.91 17.93 -24.71
C ARG A 368 -18.84 18.55 -23.80
N PRO A 369 -18.98 19.85 -23.46
CA PRO A 369 -18.15 20.45 -22.43
C PRO A 369 -18.48 19.88 -21.04
N PHE A 370 -17.55 20.02 -20.10
CA PHE A 370 -17.74 19.63 -18.70
C PHE A 370 -18.67 20.58 -17.96
N GLU A 371 -18.49 21.88 -18.21
CA GLU A 371 -19.32 22.97 -17.71
C GLU A 371 -20.60 23.05 -18.54
N VAL A 372 -21.69 22.46 -18.01
CA VAL A 372 -23.03 22.55 -18.60
C VAL A 372 -24.04 22.88 -17.50
N ASP A 373 -24.76 23.99 -17.67
CA ASP A 373 -25.91 24.29 -16.83
C ASP A 373 -26.99 23.23 -17.05
N ARG A 374 -27.35 22.50 -16.00
CA ARG A 374 -28.36 21.42 -16.05
C ARG A 374 -29.75 21.89 -16.51
N VAL A 375 -30.00 23.19 -16.56
CA VAL A 375 -31.30 23.82 -16.85
C VAL A 375 -31.52 24.07 -18.35
N GLN A 376 -30.50 23.96 -19.21
CA GLN A 376 -30.59 24.23 -20.65
C GLN A 376 -30.47 22.99 -21.53
N ARG A 377 -31.10 21.87 -21.17
CA ARG A 377 -31.22 20.73 -22.10
C ARG A 377 -32.55 20.75 -22.84
N PRO A 378 -32.56 20.82 -24.18
CA PRO A 378 -33.50 20.04 -24.96
C PRO A 378 -33.18 18.56 -24.74
N ASP A 379 -34.18 17.74 -24.43
CA ASP A 379 -33.98 16.33 -24.05
C ASP A 379 -33.58 15.38 -25.22
N ASP A 380 -33.29 15.86 -26.43
CA ASP A 380 -33.29 15.01 -27.65
C ASP A 380 -32.17 15.28 -28.69
N GLU A 381 -30.94 15.66 -28.30
CA GLU A 381 -29.81 15.63 -29.26
C GLU A 381 -29.10 14.27 -29.20
N PHE A 382 -29.20 13.48 -30.27
CA PHE A 382 -28.50 12.19 -30.40
C PHE A 382 -26.98 12.44 -30.41
N VAL A 383 -26.32 12.01 -29.34
CA VAL A 383 -24.86 11.97 -29.26
C VAL A 383 -24.40 10.58 -29.67
N PRO A 384 -23.62 10.42 -30.75
CA PRO A 384 -23.10 9.11 -31.14
C PRO A 384 -22.11 8.59 -30.08
N ASP A 385 -22.04 7.27 -29.93
CA ASP A 385 -21.09 6.62 -29.00
C ASP A 385 -19.62 6.81 -29.44
N TYR A 386 -19.39 7.04 -30.74
CA TYR A 386 -18.07 7.26 -31.33
C TYR A 386 -18.15 8.12 -32.59
N VAL A 387 -16.99 8.69 -32.95
CA VAL A 387 -16.73 9.33 -34.26
C VAL A 387 -15.56 8.62 -34.94
N THR A 388 -15.38 8.83 -36.25
CA THR A 388 -14.33 8.18 -37.03
C THR A 388 -13.46 9.18 -37.77
N LEU A 389 -12.18 8.85 -37.91
CA LEU A 389 -11.24 9.54 -38.79
C LEU A 389 -10.72 8.52 -39.81
N GLU A 390 -11.07 8.73 -41.08
CA GLU A 390 -10.69 7.84 -42.17
C GLU A 390 -9.23 8.10 -42.61
N PHE A 391 -8.50 7.03 -42.95
CA PHE A 391 -7.16 7.12 -43.51
C PHE A 391 -6.87 5.93 -44.45
N LYS A 392 -5.81 6.05 -45.25
CA LYS A 392 -5.39 5.00 -46.18
C LYS A 392 -3.97 4.53 -45.87
N ILE A 393 -3.73 3.26 -46.12
CA ILE A 393 -2.38 2.69 -46.13
C ILE A 393 -2.09 2.23 -47.55
N GLY A 394 -0.95 2.69 -48.09
CA GLY A 394 -0.58 2.45 -49.48
C GLY A 394 -1.22 3.45 -50.44
N ASN A 395 -1.34 3.08 -51.73
CA ASN A 395 -1.68 4.01 -52.82
C ASN A 395 -3.16 3.99 -53.20
#